data_AF-A0A8J1JET1-F1
#
_entry.id   AF-A0A8J1JET1-F1
#
_cell.length_a   1.000
_cell.length_b   1.000
_cell.length_c   1.000
_cell.angle_alpha   90.00
_cell.angle_beta   90.00
_cell.angle_gamma   90.00
#
_symmetry.space_group_name_H-M   'P 1'
#
loop_
_entity.id
_entity.type
_entity.pdbx_description
1 polymer ?
#
loop_
_entity_poly.entity_id
_entity_poly.type
_entity_poly.pdbx_seq_one_letter_code
_entity_poly.pdbx_strand_id
1 'polypeptide(L)'
;MGWSLNQVKAKNDDKVEKLFQRCLMKVLHIDLWKCCVSYVRETKGKLPSYKEKMAQAYDFALDKIGMEIMSYQIWVDYINFLKGVEAVGSYAENQRITAVRRVYQRGCVNPMINIEQLWRDYNKYEEGINIHLAKKMIEDRSRDYMNARRVAKEYETVMKGLQCSFRASSKHTPGSTAGGNVEKIYTVGEE
;
A
#
# COMPACT_ATOMS: atom_id res chain seq x y z
N MET A 1 2.97 -22.63 -4.18
CA MET A 1 3.28 -21.19 -4.31
C MET A 1 4.46 -20.96 -5.26
N GLY A 2 4.39 -21.40 -6.52
CA GLY A 2 5.55 -21.39 -7.44
C GLY A 2 5.28 -20.87 -8.85
N TRP A 3 4.04 -20.49 -9.18
CA TRP A 3 3.68 -20.06 -10.54
C TRP A 3 3.84 -18.55 -10.76
N SER A 4 3.67 -17.74 -9.71
CA SER A 4 3.74 -16.28 -9.80
C SER A 4 5.17 -15.74 -9.99
N LEU A 5 6.17 -16.42 -9.43
CA LEU A 5 7.58 -16.01 -9.50
C LEU A 5 8.27 -16.36 -10.83
N ASN A 6 7.77 -17.35 -11.57
CA ASN A 6 8.39 -17.76 -12.86
C ASN A 6 7.95 -16.90 -14.05
N GLN A 7 6.80 -16.21 -13.98
CA GLN A 7 6.34 -15.31 -15.05
C GLN A 7 7.08 -13.97 -15.06
N VAL A 8 7.53 -13.48 -13.89
CA VAL A 8 8.29 -12.21 -13.78
C VAL A 8 9.68 -12.31 -14.43
N LYS A 9 10.23 -13.52 -14.60
CA LYS A 9 11.54 -13.73 -15.26
C LYS A 9 11.46 -13.77 -16.79
N ALA A 10 10.29 -13.93 -17.38
CA ALA A 10 10.13 -13.87 -18.83
C ALA A 10 9.65 -12.47 -19.18
N LYS A 11 10.46 -11.69 -19.94
CA LYS A 11 10.13 -10.36 -20.52
C LYS A 11 8.85 -10.40 -21.38
N ASN A 12 7.70 -10.64 -20.76
CA ASN A 12 6.38 -10.74 -21.36
C ASN A 12 5.48 -9.75 -20.62
N ASP A 13 5.95 -8.51 -20.57
CA ASP A 13 5.37 -7.41 -19.82
C ASP A 13 3.87 -7.25 -20.15
N ASP A 14 3.50 -7.42 -21.43
CA ASP A 14 2.11 -7.38 -21.90
C ASP A 14 1.21 -8.48 -21.32
N LYS A 15 1.75 -9.69 -21.11
CA LYS A 15 0.98 -10.82 -20.56
C LYS A 15 0.80 -10.65 -19.05
N VAL A 16 1.83 -10.14 -18.37
CA VAL A 16 1.80 -9.84 -16.94
C VAL A 16 0.82 -8.70 -16.66
N GLU A 17 0.86 -7.62 -17.46
CA GLU A 17 -0.11 -6.52 -17.36
C GLU A 17 -1.55 -7.02 -17.58
N LYS A 18 -1.83 -7.80 -18.63
CA LYS A 18 -3.16 -8.39 -18.87
C LYS A 18 -3.62 -9.35 -17.76
N LEU A 19 -2.70 -10.05 -17.11
CA LEU A 19 -3.01 -10.91 -15.97
C LEU A 19 -3.41 -10.07 -14.76
N PHE A 20 -2.67 -8.99 -14.48
CA PHE A 20 -3.01 -8.05 -13.42
C PHE A 20 -4.38 -7.40 -13.66
N GLN A 21 -4.70 -6.98 -14.90
CA GLN A 21 -6.04 -6.47 -15.26
C GLN A 21 -7.18 -7.40 -14.83
N ARG A 22 -7.01 -8.70 -15.10
CA ARG A 22 -8.04 -9.70 -14.85
C ARG A 22 -8.20 -10.04 -13.37
N CYS A 23 -7.11 -9.97 -12.61
CA CYS A 23 -7.04 -10.50 -11.25
C CYS A 23 -7.10 -9.43 -10.16
N LEU A 24 -6.48 -8.25 -10.33
CA LEU A 24 -6.36 -7.23 -9.27
C LEU A 24 -7.71 -6.74 -8.76
N MET A 25 -8.68 -6.58 -9.68
CA MET A 25 -10.02 -6.08 -9.34
C MET A 25 -10.95 -7.17 -8.79
N LYS A 26 -10.66 -8.45 -9.05
CA LYS A 26 -11.49 -9.58 -8.62
C LYS A 26 -10.98 -10.23 -7.34
N VAL A 27 -9.68 -10.13 -7.08
CA VAL A 27 -9.01 -10.78 -5.97
C VAL A 27 -8.27 -9.72 -5.15
N LEU A 28 -8.88 -9.32 -4.03
CA LEU A 28 -8.27 -8.40 -3.05
C LEU A 28 -7.28 -9.16 -2.16
N HIS A 29 -6.26 -9.78 -2.77
CA HIS A 29 -5.22 -10.48 -2.03
C HIS A 29 -3.96 -9.61 -1.91
N ILE A 30 -3.52 -9.37 -0.68
CA ILE A 30 -2.42 -8.43 -0.37
C ILE A 30 -1.12 -8.77 -1.12
N ASP A 31 -0.78 -10.05 -1.26
CA ASP A 31 0.46 -10.46 -1.94
C ASP A 31 0.43 -10.20 -3.44
N LEU A 32 -0.75 -10.19 -4.06
CA LEU A 32 -0.89 -9.86 -5.48
C LEU A 32 -0.58 -8.39 -5.74
N TRP A 33 -1.06 -7.51 -4.86
CA TRP A 33 -0.79 -6.08 -4.94
C TRP A 33 0.66 -5.74 -4.62
N LYS A 34 1.28 -6.41 -3.63
CA LYS A 34 2.73 -6.31 -3.39
C LYS A 34 3.52 -6.69 -4.64
N CYS A 35 3.17 -7.80 -5.28
CA CYS A 35 3.79 -8.24 -6.53
C CYS A 35 3.60 -7.22 -7.67
N CYS A 36 2.41 -6.64 -7.80
CA CYS A 36 2.11 -5.61 -8.80
C CYS A 36 2.96 -4.35 -8.59
N VAL A 37 3.05 -3.85 -7.35
CA VAL A 37 3.89 -2.69 -7.01
C VAL A 37 5.38 -2.97 -7.27
N SER A 38 5.88 -4.16 -6.91
CA SER A 38 7.24 -4.58 -7.25
C SER A 38 7.49 -4.62 -8.76
N TYR A 39 6.53 -5.14 -9.52
CA TYR A 39 6.62 -5.18 -10.98
C TYR A 39 6.66 -3.79 -11.61
N VAL A 40 5.83 -2.85 -11.15
CA VAL A 40 5.84 -1.45 -11.63
C VAL A 40 7.18 -0.79 -11.31
N ARG A 41 7.73 -1.03 -10.11
CA ARG A 41 9.06 -0.53 -9.70
C ARG A 41 10.16 -1.00 -10.66
N GLU A 42 10.15 -2.29 -11.03
CA GLU A 42 11.17 -2.88 -11.89
C GLU A 42 11.04 -2.46 -13.36
N THR A 43 9.81 -2.43 -13.89
CA THR A 43 9.55 -2.15 -15.31
C THR A 43 9.62 -0.66 -15.64
N LYS A 44 9.08 0.20 -14.78
CA LYS A 44 8.96 1.63 -15.05
C LYS A 44 10.10 2.45 -14.45
N GLY A 45 11.02 1.84 -13.69
CA GLY A 45 12.10 2.51 -12.95
C GLY A 45 13.07 3.36 -13.79
N LYS A 46 13.12 3.15 -15.11
CA LYS A 46 14.00 3.91 -16.04
C LYS A 46 13.29 5.09 -16.72
N LEU A 47 11.98 5.24 -16.54
CA LEU A 47 11.22 6.31 -17.19
C LEU A 47 11.49 7.66 -16.50
N PRO A 48 11.59 8.78 -17.25
CA PRO A 48 11.68 10.11 -16.65
C PRO A 48 10.48 10.44 -15.74
N SER A 49 9.29 9.95 -16.11
CA SER A 49 8.04 10.09 -15.35
C SER A 49 7.83 8.99 -14.29
N TYR A 50 8.85 8.18 -13.99
CA TYR A 50 8.75 7.08 -13.02
C TYR A 50 8.23 7.53 -11.66
N LYS A 51 8.73 8.66 -11.14
CA LYS A 51 8.38 9.15 -9.80
C LYS A 51 6.88 9.39 -9.66
N GLU A 52 6.29 10.04 -10.66
CA GLU A 52 4.87 10.35 -10.71
C GLU A 52 4.02 9.09 -10.88
N LYS A 53 4.36 8.23 -11.84
CA LYS A 53 3.63 6.98 -12.10
C LYS A 53 3.67 6.03 -10.90
N MET A 54 4.80 5.97 -10.21
CA MET A 54 4.96 5.12 -9.02
C MET A 54 4.16 5.66 -7.84
N ALA A 55 4.13 6.98 -7.61
CA ALA A 55 3.27 7.59 -6.60
C ALA A 55 1.78 7.30 -6.86
N GLN A 56 1.34 7.48 -8.12
CA GLN A 56 -0.04 7.14 -8.53
C GLN A 56 -0.37 5.66 -8.29
N ALA A 57 0.56 4.75 -8.57
CA ALA A 57 0.37 3.32 -8.33
C ALA A 57 0.21 3.00 -6.84
N TYR A 58 1.00 3.64 -5.96
CA TYR A 58 0.84 3.49 -4.51
C TYR A 58 -0.48 4.08 -4.00
N ASP A 59 -0.85 5.28 -4.45
CA ASP A 59 -2.13 5.90 -4.07
C ASP A 59 -3.30 5.00 -4.48
N PHE A 60 -3.28 4.46 -5.71
CA PHE A 60 -4.28 3.53 -6.19
C PHE A 60 -4.32 2.22 -5.38
N ALA A 61 -3.16 1.66 -5.03
CA ALA A 61 -3.10 0.48 -4.17
C ALA A 61 -3.71 0.75 -2.80
N LEU A 62 -3.37 1.86 -2.16
CA LEU A 62 -3.90 2.24 -0.85
C LEU A 62 -5.41 2.54 -0.89
N ASP A 63 -5.94 3.04 -2.00
CA ASP A 63 -7.37 3.24 -2.17
C ASP A 63 -8.15 1.93 -2.29
N LYS A 64 -7.55 0.88 -2.87
CA LYS A 64 -8.23 -0.41 -3.08
C LYS A 64 -8.04 -1.41 -1.95
N ILE A 65 -6.83 -1.48 -1.39
CA ILE A 65 -6.46 -2.48 -0.38
C ILE A 65 -5.81 -1.88 0.87
N GLY A 66 -5.83 -0.55 1.02
CA GLY A 66 -5.30 0.09 2.22
C GLY A 66 -6.01 -0.36 3.51
N MET A 67 -7.30 -0.70 3.45
CA MET A 67 -8.07 -1.20 4.60
C MET A 67 -7.82 -2.68 4.93
N GLU A 68 -6.96 -3.37 4.16
CA GLU A 68 -6.61 -4.75 4.44
C GLU A 68 -5.68 -4.84 5.67
N ILE A 69 -5.87 -5.85 6.51
CA ILE A 69 -5.21 -5.92 7.83
C ILE A 69 -3.69 -6.08 7.73
N MET A 70 -3.18 -6.72 6.66
CA MET A 70 -1.77 -6.91 6.34
C MET A 70 -1.20 -5.84 5.40
N SER A 71 -1.91 -4.73 5.18
CA SER A 71 -1.51 -3.65 4.25
C SER A 71 -0.29 -2.83 4.71
N TYR A 72 0.15 -2.98 5.96
CA TYR A 72 1.24 -2.22 6.58
C TYR A 72 2.47 -2.03 5.69
N GLN A 73 2.92 -3.10 5.02
CA GLN A 73 4.12 -3.03 4.20
C GLN A 73 3.99 -2.06 3.02
N ILE A 74 2.79 -1.91 2.45
CA ILE A 74 2.55 -1.02 1.31
C ILE A 74 2.68 0.45 1.75
N TRP A 75 2.18 0.78 2.94
CA TRP A 75 2.35 2.10 3.54
C TRP A 75 3.84 2.44 3.73
N VAL A 76 4.59 1.51 4.31
CA VAL A 76 6.03 1.69 4.56
C VAL A 76 6.81 1.82 3.25
N ASP A 77 6.51 0.98 2.26
CA ASP A 77 7.17 1.03 0.95
C ASP A 77 6.90 2.35 0.23
N TYR A 78 5.67 2.88 0.32
CA TYR A 78 5.33 4.18 -0.25
C TYR A 78 6.04 5.33 0.48
N ILE A 79 6.05 5.31 1.81
CA ILE A 79 6.77 6.32 2.62
C ILE A 79 8.26 6.31 2.29
N ASN A 80 8.89 5.14 2.21
CA ASN A 80 10.30 5.00 1.88
C ASN A 80 10.58 5.46 0.44
N PHE A 81 9.67 5.18 -0.49
CA PHE A 81 9.75 5.69 -1.85
C PHE A 81 9.74 7.23 -1.87
N LEU A 82 8.80 7.87 -1.18
CA LEU A 82 8.72 9.34 -1.10
C LEU A 82 9.95 9.96 -0.43
N LYS A 83 10.47 9.36 0.65
CA LYS A 83 11.71 9.80 1.30
C LYS A 83 12.92 9.67 0.38
N GLY A 84 12.96 8.64 -0.48
CA GLY A 84 14.03 8.41 -1.44
C GLY A 84 13.98 9.32 -2.68
N VAL A 85 12.91 10.10 -2.87
CA VAL A 85 12.86 11.10 -3.95
C VAL A 85 13.86 12.20 -3.63
N GLU A 86 14.85 12.36 -4.51
CA GLU A 86 15.80 13.46 -4.46
C GLU A 86 15.07 14.81 -4.53
N ALA A 87 15.34 15.67 -3.55
CA ALA A 87 14.79 17.00 -3.42
C ALA A 87 15.95 17.97 -3.15
N VAL A 88 16.15 18.93 -4.04
CA VAL A 88 17.25 19.90 -3.96
C VAL A 88 16.67 21.29 -3.68
N GLY A 89 17.13 21.92 -2.61
CA GLY A 89 16.66 23.22 -2.17
C GLY A 89 15.44 23.16 -1.25
N SER A 90 15.24 24.24 -0.49
CA SER A 90 14.25 24.28 0.61
C SER A 90 12.81 24.09 0.17
N TYR A 91 12.45 24.53 -1.05
CA TYR A 91 11.09 24.36 -1.58
C TYR A 91 10.78 22.90 -1.90
N ALA A 92 11.67 22.21 -2.62
CA ALA A 92 11.50 20.80 -2.96
C ALA A 92 11.51 19.93 -1.70
N GLU A 93 12.35 20.25 -0.71
CA GLU A 93 12.38 19.55 0.57
C GLU A 93 11.06 19.66 1.33
N ASN A 94 10.47 20.86 1.38
CA ASN A 94 9.17 21.09 2.01
C ASN A 94 8.03 20.34 1.29
N GLN A 95 8.09 20.22 -0.05
CA GLN A 95 7.14 19.40 -0.80
C GLN A 95 7.25 17.92 -0.43
N ARG A 96 8.49 17.39 -0.34
CA ARG A 96 8.73 16.01 0.10
C ARG A 96 8.22 15.77 1.51
N ILE A 97 8.50 16.68 2.44
CA ILE A 97 8.00 16.63 3.81
C ILE A 97 6.47 16.58 3.83
N THR A 98 5.82 17.43 3.05
CA THR A 98 4.35 17.48 2.96
C THR A 98 3.76 16.19 2.40
N ALA A 99 4.38 15.61 1.36
CA ALA A 99 3.94 14.36 0.76
C ALA A 99 4.08 13.18 1.74
N VAL A 100 5.26 13.03 2.38
CA VAL A 100 5.50 11.96 3.35
C VAL A 100 4.55 12.08 4.55
N ARG A 101 4.37 13.29 5.07
CA ARG A 101 3.44 13.56 6.18
C ARG A 101 2.01 13.16 5.84
N ARG A 102 1.54 13.46 4.62
CA ARG A 102 0.19 13.08 4.16
C ARG A 102 -0.03 11.57 4.27
N VAL A 103 0.95 10.77 3.83
CA VAL A 103 0.85 9.30 3.85
C VAL A 103 0.88 8.77 5.28
N TYR A 104 1.76 9.28 6.15
CA TYR A 104 1.76 8.90 7.57
C TYR A 104 0.43 9.21 8.24
N GLN A 105 -0.09 10.44 8.09
CA GLN A 105 -1.34 10.85 8.73
C GLN A 105 -2.52 10.00 8.25
N ARG A 106 -2.57 9.66 6.95
CA ARG A 106 -3.58 8.76 6.39
C ARG A 106 -3.44 7.34 6.92
N GLY A 107 -2.21 6.83 7.06
CA GLY A 107 -1.96 5.47 7.55
C GLY A 107 -2.21 5.30 9.06
N CYS A 108 -1.95 6.32 9.87
CA CYS A 108 -2.12 6.26 11.33
C CYS A 108 -3.59 6.22 11.77
N VAL A 109 -4.53 6.50 10.86
CA VAL A 109 -5.97 6.36 11.09
C VAL A 109 -6.55 5.09 10.45
N ASN A 110 -5.73 4.29 9.77
CA ASN A 110 -6.15 3.07 9.10
C ASN A 110 -5.91 1.84 10.00
N PRO A 111 -6.95 1.12 10.46
CA PRO A 111 -6.77 -0.03 11.34
C PRO A 111 -6.06 -1.21 10.64
N MET A 112 -4.82 -1.49 11.03
CA MET A 112 -4.00 -2.56 10.46
C MET A 112 -3.01 -3.14 11.48
N ILE A 113 -2.47 -4.32 11.19
CA ILE A 113 -1.38 -4.90 11.97
C ILE A 113 -0.16 -3.97 11.89
N ASN A 114 0.58 -3.84 13.00
CA ASN A 114 1.74 -2.95 13.13
C ASN A 114 1.44 -1.45 13.01
N ILE A 115 0.18 -1.01 13.19
CA ILE A 115 -0.15 0.44 13.28
C ILE A 115 0.67 1.18 14.35
N GLU A 116 1.02 0.51 15.45
CA GLU A 116 1.87 1.08 16.51
C GLU A 116 3.30 1.40 16.01
N GLN A 117 3.84 0.55 15.13
CA GLN A 117 5.15 0.77 14.53
C GLN A 117 5.09 1.96 13.56
N LEU A 118 4.03 2.06 12.74
CA LEU A 118 3.83 3.21 11.86
C LEU A 118 3.75 4.52 12.64
N TRP A 119 3.01 4.53 13.75
CA TRP A 119 2.90 5.71 14.64
C TRP A 119 4.24 6.08 15.26
N ARG A 120 5.01 5.09 15.72
CA ARG A 120 6.36 5.32 16.27
C ARG A 120 7.28 5.96 15.24
N ASP A 121 7.25 5.49 14.00
CA ASP A 121 8.08 6.03 12.92
C ASP A 121 7.60 7.42 12.46
N TYR A 122 6.30 7.70 12.54
CA TYR A 122 5.74 9.04 12.34
C TYR A 122 6.29 10.04 13.38
N ASN A 123 6.27 9.68 14.67
CA ASN A 123 6.76 10.55 15.74
C ASN A 123 8.24 10.90 15.54
N LYS A 124 9.07 9.89 15.26
CA LYS A 124 10.49 10.08 14.96
C LYS A 124 10.70 10.95 13.71
N TYR A 125 9.84 10.81 12.71
CA TYR A 125 9.93 11.59 11.48
C TYR A 125 9.64 13.07 11.73
N GLU A 126 8.57 13.41 12.45
CA GLU A 126 8.25 14.81 12.78
C GLU A 126 9.32 15.43 13.70
N GLU A 127 9.80 14.69 14.70
CA GLU A 127 10.91 15.11 15.57
C GLU A 127 12.20 15.38 14.78
N GLY A 128 12.48 14.55 13.78
CA GLY A 128 13.63 14.70 12.88
C GLY A 128 13.55 15.90 11.94
N ILE A 129 12.34 16.41 11.66
CA ILE A 129 12.15 17.65 10.87
C ILE A 129 12.26 18.87 11.79
N ASN A 130 11.46 18.90 12.86
CA ASN A 130 11.45 20.00 13.82
C ASN A 130 10.86 19.57 15.16
N ILE A 131 11.72 19.41 16.16
CA ILE A 131 11.34 18.96 17.51
C ILE A 131 10.30 19.85 18.20
N HIS A 132 10.28 21.16 17.93
CA HIS A 132 9.35 22.09 18.55
C HIS A 132 7.95 21.96 17.95
N LEU A 133 7.85 21.82 16.63
CA LEU A 133 6.57 21.63 15.95
C LEU A 133 6.05 20.20 16.07
N ALA A 134 6.93 19.20 16.22
CA ALA A 134 6.58 17.79 16.31
C ALA A 134 5.54 17.52 17.40
N LYS A 135 5.69 18.12 18.58
CA LYS A 135 4.74 17.93 19.70
C LYS A 135 3.31 18.24 19.31
N LYS A 136 3.08 19.41 18.69
CA LYS A 136 1.75 19.82 18.23
C LYS A 136 1.23 18.90 17.13
N MET A 137 2.07 18.59 16.14
CA MET A 137 1.68 17.74 15.00
C MET A 137 1.25 16.33 15.44
N ILE A 138 1.94 15.76 16.43
CA ILE A 138 1.65 14.45 17.01
C ILE A 138 0.38 14.52 17.87
N GLU A 139 0.25 15.55 18.71
CA GLU A 139 -0.91 15.73 19.59
C GLU A 139 -2.22 15.87 18.80
N ASP A 140 -2.21 16.67 17.72
CA ASP A 140 -3.36 16.90 16.84
C ASP A 140 -3.92 15.61 16.22
N ARG A 141 -3.10 14.55 16.10
CA ARG A 141 -3.48 13.26 15.51
C ARG A 141 -3.59 12.11 16.51
N SER A 142 -3.15 12.32 17.74
CA SER A 142 -3.06 11.26 18.77
C SER A 142 -4.41 10.63 19.08
N ARG A 143 -5.48 11.43 19.16
CA ARG A 143 -6.85 10.94 19.43
C ARG A 143 -7.33 9.96 18.36
N ASP A 144 -7.17 10.32 17.09
CA ASP A 144 -7.63 9.50 15.97
C ASP A 144 -6.80 8.21 15.86
N TYR A 145 -5.49 8.32 16.07
CA TYR A 145 -4.61 7.15 16.16
C TYR A 145 -5.03 6.19 17.28
N MET A 146 -5.35 6.68 18.47
CA MET A 146 -5.78 5.83 19.59
C MET A 146 -7.08 5.08 19.27
N ASN A 147 -8.01 5.72 18.56
CA ASN A 147 -9.22 5.07 18.06
C ASN A 147 -8.89 3.99 17.01
N ALA A 148 -8.07 4.31 16.00
CA ALA A 148 -7.68 3.36 14.95
C ALA A 148 -6.93 2.15 15.53
N ARG A 149 -6.04 2.38 16.50
CA ARG A 149 -5.31 1.32 17.22
C ARG A 149 -6.25 0.38 17.98
N ARG A 150 -7.27 0.92 18.65
CA ARG A 150 -8.27 0.10 19.35
C ARG A 150 -8.99 -0.82 18.35
N VAL A 151 -9.49 -0.25 17.27
CA VAL A 151 -10.18 -1.00 16.20
C VAL A 151 -9.24 -2.04 15.56
N ALA A 152 -7.96 -1.72 15.36
CA ALA A 152 -6.99 -2.65 14.80
C ALA A 152 -6.83 -3.93 15.65
N LYS A 153 -6.83 -3.79 16.99
CA LYS A 153 -6.76 -4.95 17.91
C LYS A 153 -8.02 -5.82 17.88
N GLU A 154 -9.18 -5.19 17.80
CA GLU A 154 -10.45 -5.89 17.62
C GLU A 154 -10.45 -6.65 16.29
N TYR A 155 -10.00 -5.99 15.22
CA TYR A 155 -9.91 -6.56 13.89
C TYR A 155 -8.96 -7.76 13.83
N GLU A 156 -7.80 -7.68 14.47
CA GLU A 156 -6.85 -8.79 14.57
C GLU A 156 -7.46 -10.02 15.26
N THR A 157 -8.26 -9.80 16.30
CA THR A 157 -8.94 -10.86 17.04
C THR A 157 -9.96 -11.58 16.17
N VAL A 158 -10.78 -10.83 15.44
CA VAL A 158 -11.78 -11.39 14.51
C VAL A 158 -11.10 -12.14 13.35
N MET A 159 -10.04 -11.56 12.77
CA MET A 159 -9.32 -12.17 11.66
C MET A 159 -8.60 -13.47 12.04
N LYS A 160 -8.06 -13.58 13.26
CA LYS A 160 -7.53 -14.83 13.80
C LYS A 160 -8.62 -15.91 13.89
N GLY A 161 -9.85 -15.54 14.29
CA GLY A 161 -11.01 -16.42 14.30
C GLY A 161 -11.40 -16.94 12.91
N LEU A 162 -11.42 -16.04 11.91
CA LEU A 162 -11.75 -16.38 10.53
C LEU A 162 -10.71 -17.29 9.86
N GLN A 163 -9.42 -17.08 10.13
CA GLN A 163 -8.36 -17.96 9.63
C GLN A 163 -8.48 -19.38 10.22
N CYS A 164 -8.89 -19.48 11.49
CA CYS A 164 -9.15 -20.76 12.13
C CYS A 164 -10.36 -21.48 11.51
N SER A 165 -11.45 -20.75 11.24
CA SER A 165 -12.66 -21.32 10.62
C SER A 165 -12.46 -21.70 9.15
N PHE A 166 -11.70 -20.90 8.38
CA PHE A 166 -11.33 -21.25 7.00
C PHE A 166 -10.51 -22.54 6.94
N ARG A 167 -9.58 -22.72 7.89
CA ARG A 167 -8.76 -23.92 8.02
C ARG A 167 -9.58 -25.14 8.47
N ALA A 168 -10.67 -24.94 9.21
CA ALA A 168 -11.63 -25.98 9.57
C ALA A 168 -12.54 -26.37 8.39
N SER A 169 -12.86 -25.44 7.49
CA SER A 169 -13.71 -25.66 6.31
C SER A 169 -12.95 -26.23 5.10
N SER A 170 -11.61 -26.32 5.13
CA SER A 170 -10.81 -26.92 4.06
C SER A 170 -10.85 -28.47 4.09
N LYS A 171 -12.06 -29.02 4.05
CA LYS A 171 -12.35 -30.38 3.59
C LYS A 171 -13.26 -30.27 2.36
N HIS A 172 -12.63 -30.05 1.18
CA HIS A 172 -13.11 -30.22 -0.22
C HIS A 172 -14.44 -29.55 -0.67
N THR A 173 -14.50 -28.75 -1.75
CA THR A 173 -14.56 -29.17 -3.17
C THR A 173 -14.48 -27.95 -4.14
N PRO A 174 -14.08 -28.10 -5.42
CA PRO A 174 -13.94 -26.98 -6.38
C PRO A 174 -15.21 -26.78 -7.25
N GLY A 175 -15.57 -25.52 -7.54
CA GLY A 175 -16.60 -25.24 -8.55
C GLY A 175 -16.97 -23.77 -8.78
N SER A 176 -16.75 -23.34 -10.02
CA SER A 176 -17.53 -22.37 -10.81
C SER A 176 -17.14 -20.88 -10.86
N THR A 177 -17.05 -20.43 -12.11
CA THR A 177 -16.69 -19.14 -12.71
C THR A 177 -17.84 -18.14 -12.76
N ALA A 178 -17.54 -16.83 -12.72
CA ALA A 178 -18.41 -15.80 -13.29
C ALA A 178 -17.62 -14.58 -13.84
N GLY A 179 -17.98 -14.18 -15.06
CA GLY A 179 -17.43 -13.05 -15.81
C GLY A 179 -18.02 -11.70 -15.38
N GLY A 180 -17.34 -10.63 -15.77
CA GLY A 180 -17.74 -9.25 -15.52
C GLY A 180 -16.72 -8.29 -16.13
N ASN A 181 -17.22 -7.36 -16.94
CA ASN A 181 -16.54 -6.44 -17.86
C ASN A 181 -15.59 -5.46 -17.14
N VAL A 182 -14.40 -5.20 -17.69
CA VAL A 182 -13.34 -4.34 -17.11
C VAL A 182 -12.82 -3.35 -18.15
N GLU A 183 -13.55 -2.25 -18.34
CA GLU A 183 -13.02 -1.04 -18.96
C GLU A 183 -13.02 0.05 -17.90
N LYS A 184 -11.81 0.51 -17.50
CA LYS A 184 -11.48 1.81 -16.85
C LYS A 184 -10.14 1.83 -16.09
N ILE A 185 -9.21 0.91 -16.36
CA ILE A 185 -7.90 0.92 -15.69
C ILE A 185 -6.79 1.55 -16.57
N TYR A 186 -7.03 1.79 -17.86
CA TYR A 186 -5.97 2.14 -18.82
C TYR A 186 -6.06 3.53 -19.48
N THR A 187 -7.08 4.33 -19.19
CA THR A 187 -7.19 5.71 -19.72
C THR A 187 -6.51 6.74 -18.80
N VAL A 188 -5.24 6.52 -18.46
CA VAL A 188 -4.30 7.57 -17.99
C VAL A 188 -2.97 7.38 -18.72
N GLY A 189 -3.03 6.99 -19.99
CA GLY A 189 -1.89 6.63 -20.82
C GLY A 189 -1.88 7.23 -22.22
N GLU A 190 -2.86 8.07 -22.57
CA GLU A 190 -2.87 8.82 -23.83
C GLU A 190 -3.41 10.22 -23.56
N GLU A 191 -2.49 11.14 -23.24
CA GLU A 191 -2.34 12.49 -23.80
C GLU A 191 -0.98 13.06 -23.37
#